data_AF-A0A4U8UFR8-F1
#
_entry.id   AF-A0A4U8UFR8-F1
#
_cell.length_a   1.000
_cell.length_b   1.000
_cell.length_c   1.000
_cell.angle_alpha   90.00
_cell.angle_beta   90.00
_cell.angle_gamma   90.00
#
_symmetry.space_group_name_H-M   'P 1'
#
loop_
_entity.id
_entity.type
_entity.pdbx_description
1 polymer ?
#
loop_
_entity_poly.entity_id
_entity_poly.type
_entity_poly.pdbx_seq_one_letter_code
_entity_poly.pdbx_strand_id
1 'polypeptide(L)'
;MPYLYLYAPRISTQEKVAFIKNLESMDIAISVNHTSIVEDCIIDLFSYGILNIHGGDLPRYRGNTCQAWAIINAEKNRFMCA
;
A
#
# COMPACT_ATOMS: atom_id res chain seq x y z
N MET A 1 -15.74 -17.77 9.13
CA MET A 1 -14.37 -18.13 8.69
C MET A 1 -13.40 -17.27 9.49
N PRO A 2 -12.33 -17.83 10.06
CA PRO A 2 -11.32 -17.02 10.73
C PRO A 2 -10.62 -16.14 9.70
N TYR A 3 -10.44 -14.86 10.03
CA TYR A 3 -9.61 -13.95 9.24
C TYR A 3 -8.16 -14.39 9.35
N LEU A 4 -7.47 -14.50 8.22
CA LEU A 4 -6.04 -14.75 8.20
C LEU A 4 -5.29 -13.41 8.27
N TYR A 5 -4.29 -13.34 9.13
CA TYR A 5 -3.51 -12.12 9.34
C TYR A 5 -2.02 -12.45 9.40
N LEU A 6 -1.20 -11.57 8.80
CA LEU A 6 0.26 -11.63 8.83
C LEU A 6 0.81 -10.31 9.38
N TYR A 7 1.48 -10.37 10.53
CA TYR A 7 2.27 -9.24 11.04
C TYR A 7 3.66 -9.25 10.40
N ALA A 8 4.00 -8.18 9.69
CA ALA A 8 5.24 -8.11 8.92
C ALA A 8 5.81 -6.70 8.86
N PRO A 9 6.78 -6.35 9.74
CA PRO A 9 7.51 -5.07 9.62
C PRO A 9 8.20 -4.90 8.26
N ARG A 10 8.67 -6.02 7.71
CA ARG A 10 9.13 -6.17 6.33
C ARG A 10 8.41 -7.37 5.70
N ILE A 11 7.70 -7.17 4.60
CA ILE A 11 6.85 -8.20 3.99
C ILE A 11 7.60 -9.12 3.02
N SER A 12 8.71 -8.65 2.44
CA SER A 12 9.53 -9.36 1.45
C SER A 12 10.45 -10.46 1.98
N THR A 13 10.36 -10.84 3.26
CA THR A 13 11.17 -11.95 3.77
C THR A 13 10.68 -13.27 3.15
N GLN A 14 11.60 -14.20 2.87
CA GLN A 14 11.28 -15.45 2.16
C GLN A 14 10.13 -16.23 2.79
N GLU A 15 10.09 -16.33 4.12
CA GLU A 15 9.02 -16.97 4.89
C GLU A 15 7.64 -16.34 4.60
N LYS A 16 7.58 -15.01 4.50
CA LYS A 16 6.34 -14.25 4.31
C LYS A 16 5.86 -14.29 2.87
N VAL A 17 6.79 -14.22 1.92
CA VAL A 17 6.49 -14.46 0.50
C VAL A 17 5.89 -15.86 0.33
N ALA A 18 6.48 -16.88 0.97
CA ALA A 18 5.96 -18.24 0.94
C ALA A 18 4.57 -18.35 1.60
N PHE A 19 4.36 -17.66 2.72
CA PHE A 19 3.05 -17.56 3.36
C PHE A 19 1.99 -17.02 2.40
N ILE A 20 2.27 -15.91 1.70
CA ILE A 20 1.32 -15.30 0.75
C ILE A 20 1.07 -16.21 -0.46
N LYS A 21 2.12 -16.86 -1.00
CA LYS A 21 2.01 -17.79 -2.13
C LYS A 21 1.17 -19.05 -1.82
N ASN A 22 1.09 -19.45 -0.55
CA ASN A 22 0.31 -20.61 -0.12
C ASN A 22 -1.16 -20.27 0.14
N LEU A 23 -1.56 -19.00 0.01
CA LEU A 23 -2.96 -18.61 0.07
C LEU A 23 -3.68 -18.98 -1.22
N GLU A 24 -5.02 -18.96 -1.19
CA GLU A 24 -5.80 -18.95 -2.41
C GLU A 24 -5.36 -17.79 -3.31
N SER A 25 -5.42 -17.99 -4.63
CA SER A 25 -4.95 -17.00 -5.60
C SER A 25 -5.62 -15.64 -5.38
N MET A 26 -4.81 -14.60 -5.26
CA MET A 26 -5.25 -13.21 -5.14
C MET A 26 -4.88 -12.44 -6.41
N ASP A 27 -5.88 -11.82 -7.05
CA ASP A 27 -5.62 -11.06 -8.28
C ASP A 27 -5.09 -9.65 -8.01
N ILE A 28 -5.50 -9.02 -6.91
CA ILE A 28 -5.15 -7.64 -6.57
C ILE A 28 -4.89 -7.51 -5.07
N ALA A 29 -3.94 -6.65 -4.69
CA ALA A 29 -3.77 -6.21 -3.31
C ALA A 29 -4.16 -4.74 -3.14
N ILE A 30 -4.57 -4.39 -1.93
CA ILE A 30 -4.84 -3.00 -1.54
C ILE A 30 -3.83 -2.59 -0.47
N SER A 31 -3.05 -1.56 -0.77
CA SER A 31 -2.15 -0.90 0.20
C SER A 31 -2.83 0.33 0.78
N VAL A 32 -2.86 0.43 2.10
CA VAL A 32 -3.42 1.59 2.82
C VAL A 32 -2.41 2.07 3.84
N ASN A 33 -1.82 3.24 3.60
CA ASN A 33 -0.84 3.87 4.48
C ASN A 33 0.28 2.90 4.93
N HIS A 34 0.73 2.04 4.03
CA HIS A 34 1.79 1.09 4.32
C HIS A 34 3.13 1.82 4.48
N THR A 35 3.85 1.54 5.55
CA THR A 35 4.99 2.37 5.98
C THR A 35 6.33 1.90 5.43
N SER A 36 6.44 0.63 5.03
CA SER A 36 7.63 0.08 4.39
C SER A 36 7.46 -0.01 2.87
N ILE A 37 8.59 -0.03 2.17
CA ILE A 37 8.61 -0.25 0.73
C ILE A 37 8.11 -1.67 0.46
N VAL A 38 7.15 -1.81 -0.46
CA VAL A 38 6.74 -3.11 -1.00
C VAL A 38 7.65 -3.44 -2.18
N GLU A 39 8.47 -4.46 -2.04
CA GLU A 39 9.38 -4.90 -3.10
C GLU A 39 8.68 -5.69 -4.21
N ASP A 40 9.28 -5.72 -5.41
CA ASP A 40 8.71 -6.38 -6.61
C ASP A 40 8.33 -7.85 -6.37
N CYS A 41 9.08 -8.57 -5.53
CA CYS A 41 8.77 -9.96 -5.18
C CYS A 41 7.41 -10.15 -4.47
N ILE A 42 6.82 -9.08 -3.96
CA ILE A 42 5.47 -9.03 -3.41
C ILE A 42 4.48 -8.50 -4.44
N ILE A 43 4.83 -7.45 -5.20
CA ILE A 43 3.97 -6.87 -6.24
C ILE A 43 3.63 -7.93 -7.30
N ASP A 44 4.62 -8.70 -7.72
CA ASP A 44 4.50 -9.76 -8.74
C ASP A 44 3.64 -10.96 -8.30
N LEU A 45 3.24 -11.02 -7.02
CA LEU A 45 2.31 -12.05 -6.54
C LEU A 45 0.86 -11.80 -6.97
N PHE A 46 0.53 -10.58 -7.37
CA PHE A 46 -0.83 -10.14 -7.70
C PHE A 46 -0.91 -9.79 -9.19
N SER A 47 -1.78 -10.46 -9.94
CA SER A 47 -1.89 -10.33 -11.40
C SER A 47 -2.23 -8.92 -11.87
N TYR A 48 -3.03 -8.17 -11.09
CA TYR A 48 -3.34 -6.76 -11.30
C TYR A 48 -2.47 -5.82 -10.47
N GLY A 49 -1.47 -6.35 -9.75
CA GLY A 49 -0.59 -5.58 -8.88
C GLY A 49 -1.26 -5.09 -7.60
N ILE A 50 -0.83 -3.92 -7.13
CA ILE A 50 -1.25 -3.35 -5.85
C ILE A 50 -1.88 -1.97 -6.08
N LEU A 51 -3.14 -1.81 -5.70
CA LEU A 51 -3.80 -0.51 -5.63
C LEU A 51 -3.40 0.18 -4.33
N ASN A 52 -2.70 1.29 -4.42
CA ASN A 52 -2.25 2.04 -3.25
C ASN A 52 -3.13 3.26 -2.99
N ILE A 53 -3.90 3.22 -1.90
CA ILE A 53 -4.76 4.32 -1.47
C ILE A 53 -3.89 5.44 -0.90
N HIS A 54 -3.89 6.59 -1.58
CA HIS A 54 -3.05 7.72 -1.21
C HIS A 54 -3.86 8.89 -0.64
N GLY A 55 -3.42 9.42 0.51
CA GLY A 55 -4.15 10.50 1.20
C GLY A 55 -4.05 11.88 0.54
N GLY A 56 -3.35 12.04 -0.58
CA GLY A 56 -3.10 13.33 -1.22
C GLY A 56 -3.48 13.35 -2.69
N ASP A 57 -3.69 14.53 -3.24
CA ASP A 57 -3.99 14.70 -4.66
C ASP A 57 -2.72 14.46 -5.50
N LEU A 58 -2.77 13.41 -6.32
CA LEU A 58 -1.66 13.01 -7.18
C LEU A 58 -1.74 13.73 -8.53
N PRO A 59 -0.60 14.10 -9.14
CA PRO A 59 0.78 13.80 -8.72
C PRO A 59 1.35 14.78 -7.69
N ARG A 60 0.59 15.82 -7.32
CA ARG A 60 1.08 16.99 -6.57
C ARG A 60 1.61 16.65 -5.18
N TYR A 61 0.85 15.88 -4.40
CA TYR A 61 1.17 15.50 -3.02
C TYR A 61 1.68 14.07 -2.91
N ARG A 62 2.48 13.61 -3.88
CA ARG A 62 3.15 12.32 -3.80
C ARG A 62 4.13 12.29 -2.60
N GLY A 63 4.34 11.11 -2.04
CA GLY A 63 5.22 10.91 -0.88
C GLY A 63 4.45 10.91 0.44
N ASN A 64 5.18 10.86 1.56
CA ASN A 64 4.57 10.76 2.88
C ASN A 64 4.04 12.12 3.38
N THR A 65 3.22 12.09 4.43
CA THR A 65 2.71 13.28 5.16
C THR A 65 2.04 14.32 4.25
N CYS A 66 1.41 13.88 3.17
CA CYS A 66 0.74 14.73 2.17
C CYS A 66 -0.24 15.73 2.80
N GLN A 67 -0.99 15.31 3.83
CA GLN A 67 -1.92 16.16 4.58
C GLN A 67 -1.21 17.36 5.23
N ALA A 68 -0.06 17.13 5.85
CA ALA A 68 0.71 18.18 6.52
C ALA A 68 1.25 19.19 5.49
N TRP A 69 1.74 18.70 4.35
CA TRP A 69 2.18 19.55 3.26
C TRP A 69 1.05 20.37 2.64
N ALA A 70 -0.16 19.81 2.51
CA ALA A 70 -1.32 20.57 2.06
C ALA A 70 -1.67 21.73 3.03
N ILE A 71 -1.60 21.48 4.34
CA ILE A 71 -1.80 22.52 5.37
C ILE A 71 -0.73 23.61 5.28
N ILE A 72 0.55 23.23 5.19
CA ILE A 72 1.68 24.17 5.09
C ILE A 72 1.53 25.07 3.86
N ASN A 73 1.05 24.51 2.75
CA ASN A 73 0.83 25.25 1.51
C ASN A 73 -0.49 26.04 1.50
N ALA A 74 -1.23 26.07 2.61
CA ALA A 74 -2.52 26.74 2.74
C ALA A 74 -3.51 26.34 1.65
N GLU A 75 -3.53 25.04 1.32
CA GLU A 75 -4.45 24.53 0.31
C GLU A 75 -5.91 24.67 0.74
N LYS A 76 -6.75 25.05 -0.23
CA LYS A 76 -8.16 25.39 0.02
C LYS A 76 -9.13 24.26 -0.31
N ASN A 77 -8.70 23.25 -1.06
CA ASN A 77 -9.53 22.16 -1.53
C ASN A 77 -9.29 20.87 -0.75
N ARG A 78 -10.30 19.98 -0.72
CA ARG A 78 -10.19 18.64 -0.13
C ARG A 78 -9.51 17.71 -1.12
N PHE A 79 -8.47 17.01 -0.66
CA PHE A 79 -7.70 16.07 -1.47
C PHE A 79 -8.02 14.64 -1.05
N MET A 80 -8.50 13.84 -2.00
CA MET A 80 -8.58 12.39 -1.84
C MET A 80 -8.43 11.79 -3.24
N CYS A 81 -7.34 11.05 -3.48
CA CYS A 81 -7.18 10.21 -4.66
C CYS A 81 -7.12 8.76 -4.19
N ALA A 82 -7.89 7.89 -4.84
CA ALA A 82 -7.80 6.44 -4.63
C ALA A 82 -6.59 5.87 -5.36
#